data_AF-A0A7S2P478-F1
#
_entry.id   AF-A0A7S2P478-F1
#
_cell.length_a   1.000
_cell.length_b   1.000
_cell.length_c   1.000
_cell.angle_alpha   90.00
_cell.angle_beta   90.00
_cell.angle_gamma   90.00
#
_symmetry.space_group_name_H-M   'P 1'
#
loop_
_entity.id
_entity.type
_entity.pdbx_description
1 polymer ?
#
loop_
_entity_poly.entity_id
_entity_poly.type
_entity_poly.pdbx_seq_one_letter_code
_entity_poly.pdbx_strand_id
1 'polypeptide(L)'
;YYEIQKVVSSDVIVPHMYQGTRSEKDSAIQRAQQRQRAGKCSALIVSYGTLARETGRFLRFNFVYIVLDEGHVIKNPKSSISKQLKTLRSKHRLILSGTPIQNRVLDLWSLFDFLMPGYLGTQKSFNARFSRPVQMAAKIERK
;
A
#
# COMPACT_ATOMS: atom_id res chain seq x y z
N TYR A 1 15.99 -3.67 4.12
CA TYR A 1 16.75 -3.22 2.94
C TYR A 1 17.98 -4.08 2.68
N TYR A 2 18.67 -4.55 3.72
CA TYR A 2 19.81 -5.48 3.60
C TYR A 2 19.52 -6.68 2.68
N GLU A 3 18.34 -7.30 2.81
CA GLU A 3 17.96 -8.42 1.95
C GLU A 3 17.87 -8.05 0.45
N ILE A 4 17.42 -6.83 0.14
CA ILE A 4 17.37 -6.36 -1.26
C ILE A 4 18.79 -6.28 -1.84
N GLN A 5 19.75 -5.77 -1.06
CA GLN A 5 21.14 -5.64 -1.53
C GLN A 5 21.88 -6.98 -1.61
N LYS A 6 21.44 -7.99 -0.85
CA LYS A 6 21.98 -9.36 -0.93
C LYS A 6 21.51 -10.09 -2.19
N VAL A 7 20.26 -9.86 -2.59
CA VAL A 7 19.59 -10.62 -3.66
C VAL A 7 19.66 -9.88 -5.01
N VAL A 8 19.66 -8.55 -4.99
CA VAL A 8 19.59 -7.70 -6.18
C VAL A 8 20.85 -6.86 -6.28
N SER A 9 21.55 -6.94 -7.42
CA SER A 9 22.69 -6.07 -7.69
C SER A 9 22.28 -4.60 -7.63
N SER A 10 23.19 -3.77 -7.10
CA SER A 10 23.02 -2.31 -7.02
C SER A 10 22.90 -1.65 -8.40
N ASP A 11 23.23 -2.37 -9.46
CA ASP A 11 23.04 -1.92 -10.84
C ASP A 11 21.57 -1.96 -11.27
N VAL A 12 20.77 -2.86 -10.68
CA VAL A 12 19.37 -3.08 -11.03
C VAL A 12 18.47 -2.11 -10.25
N ILE A 13 18.43 -2.21 -8.92
CA ILE A 13 17.61 -1.37 -8.04
C ILE A 13 18.42 -0.94 -6.82
N VAL A 14 18.40 0.36 -6.53
CA VAL A 14 19.00 0.89 -5.29
C VAL A 14 17.90 1.31 -4.30
N PRO A 15 17.88 0.75 -3.08
CA PRO A 15 16.96 1.18 -2.04
C PRO A 15 17.40 2.51 -1.42
N HIS A 16 16.44 3.40 -1.16
CA HIS A 16 16.62 4.65 -0.43
C HIS A 16 15.61 4.69 0.73
N MET A 17 16.13 4.79 1.95
CA MET A 17 15.30 4.86 3.16
C MET A 17 14.73 6.27 3.32
N TYR A 18 13.40 6.39 3.37
CA TYR A 18 12.69 7.62 3.70
C TYR A 18 12.44 7.68 5.21
N GLN A 19 13.47 8.04 5.97
CA GLN A 19 13.44 8.09 7.42
C GLN A 19 14.35 9.19 7.97
N GLY A 20 14.25 9.45 9.27
CA GLY A 20 15.06 10.47 9.95
C GLY A 20 14.50 11.88 9.83
N THR A 21 15.41 12.85 9.90
CA THR A 21 15.16 14.29 9.79
C THR A 21 14.59 14.66 8.42
N ARG A 22 14.09 15.89 8.32
CA ARG A 22 13.59 16.42 7.04
C ARG A 22 14.68 16.42 5.96
N SER A 23 15.89 16.84 6.31
CA SER A 23 17.02 16.88 5.37
C SER A 23 17.36 15.48 4.83
N GLU A 24 17.37 14.46 5.68
CA GLU A 24 17.66 13.07 5.27
C GLU A 24 16.58 12.50 4.35
N LYS A 25 15.31 12.74 4.68
CA LYS A 25 14.15 12.38 3.84
C LYS A 25 14.21 13.05 2.47
N ASP A 26 14.58 14.32 2.42
CA ASP A 26 14.66 15.09 1.19
C ASP A 26 15.83 14.60 0.34
N SER A 27 16.96 14.29 0.96
CA SER A 27 18.11 13.65 0.32
C SER A 27 17.78 12.27 -0.26
N ALA A 28 16.95 11.47 0.41
CA ALA A 28 16.48 10.18 -0.12
C ALA A 28 15.67 10.35 -1.41
N ILE A 29 14.75 11.32 -1.44
CA ILE A 29 13.97 11.64 -2.64
C ILE A 29 14.87 12.16 -3.77
N GLN A 30 15.79 13.07 -3.48
CA GLN A 30 16.69 13.65 -4.49
C GLN A 30 17.54 12.56 -5.16
N ARG A 31 18.11 11.65 -4.37
CA ARG A 31 18.89 10.51 -4.91
C ARG A 31 18.05 9.59 -5.79
N ALA A 32 16.82 9.28 -5.40
CA ALA A 32 15.91 8.49 -6.22
C ALA A 32 15.58 9.17 -7.56
N GLN A 33 15.34 10.48 -7.53
CA GLN A 33 15.05 11.27 -8.74
C GLN A 33 16.27 11.38 -9.67
N GLN A 34 17.47 11.57 -9.12
CA GLN A 34 18.69 11.62 -9.90
C GLN A 34 18.93 10.31 -10.66
N ARG A 35 18.70 9.17 -10.00
CA ARG A 35 18.79 7.85 -10.65
C ARG A 35 17.75 7.67 -11.73
N GLN A 36 16.51 8.06 -11.48
CA GLN A 36 15.45 8.02 -12.48
C GLN A 36 15.82 8.84 -13.74
N ARG A 37 16.39 10.04 -13.57
CA ARG A 37 16.86 10.88 -14.68
C ARG A 37 18.00 10.23 -15.48
N ALA A 38 18.83 9.42 -14.80
CA ALA A 38 19.88 8.63 -15.43
C ALA A 38 19.38 7.29 -16.02
N GLY A 39 18.05 7.09 -16.12
CA GLY A 39 17.46 5.84 -16.63
C GLY A 39 17.61 4.64 -15.71
N LYS A 40 18.03 4.85 -14.45
CA LYS A 40 18.24 3.78 -13.46
C LYS A 40 17.05 3.65 -12.52
N CYS A 41 16.81 2.44 -12.02
CA CYS A 41 15.75 2.19 -11.05
C CYS A 41 16.19 2.44 -9.61
N SER A 42 15.21 2.82 -8.80
CA SER A 42 15.33 3.10 -7.37
C SER A 42 14.08 2.64 -6.64
N ALA A 43 14.25 2.20 -5.39
CA ALA A 43 13.14 1.85 -4.49
C ALA A 43 13.13 2.80 -3.29
N LEU A 44 11.99 3.44 -3.01
CA LEU A 44 11.80 4.19 -1.78
C LEU A 44 11.21 3.29 -0.71
N ILE A 45 11.87 3.19 0.45
CA ILE A 45 11.41 2.41 1.59
C ILE A 45 10.90 3.36 2.65
N VAL A 46 9.62 3.23 3.02
CA VAL A 46 8.92 4.15 3.92
C VAL A 46 8.00 3.37 4.85
N SER A 47 7.93 3.76 6.13
CA SER A 47 6.96 3.17 7.06
C SER A 47 5.55 3.71 6.81
N TYR A 48 4.54 2.89 7.08
CA TYR A 48 3.12 3.26 6.93
C TYR A 48 2.76 4.58 7.61
N GLY A 49 3.18 4.77 8.85
CA GLY A 49 2.87 5.97 9.63
C GLY A 49 3.49 7.25 9.03
N THR A 50 4.73 7.17 8.54
CA THR A 50 5.38 8.30 7.87
C THR A 50 4.72 8.60 6.55
N LEU A 51 4.41 7.56 5.76
CA LEU A 51 3.75 7.73 4.48
C LEU A 51 2.38 8.40 4.65
N ALA A 52 1.56 7.96 5.60
CA ALA A 52 0.23 8.52 5.83
C ALA A 52 0.26 9.99 6.28
N ARG A 53 1.28 10.41 7.05
CA ARG A 53 1.46 11.82 7.46
C ARG A 53 1.99 12.71 6.34
N GLU A 54 2.79 12.15 5.43
CA GLU A 54 3.54 12.92 4.43
C GLU A 54 3.13 12.58 2.99
N THR A 55 1.96 11.97 2.76
CA THR A 55 1.48 11.49 1.46
C THR A 55 1.58 12.53 0.36
N GLY A 56 1.33 13.81 0.68
CA GLY A 56 1.44 14.92 -0.27
C GLY A 56 2.80 15.00 -0.97
N ARG A 57 3.88 14.55 -0.33
CA ARG A 57 5.22 14.50 -0.93
C ARG A 57 5.36 13.40 -1.97
N PHE A 58 4.51 12.39 -1.90
CA PHE A 58 4.53 11.23 -2.77
C PHE A 58 3.54 11.33 -3.94
N LEU A 59 2.52 12.18 -3.84
CA LEU A 59 1.50 12.37 -4.89
C LEU A 59 2.07 12.82 -6.24
N ARG A 60 3.20 13.55 -6.22
CA ARG A 60 3.90 13.98 -7.44
C ARG A 60 4.57 12.85 -8.23
N PHE A 61 4.76 11.68 -7.62
CA PHE A 61 5.39 10.54 -8.29
C PHE A 61 4.35 9.66 -8.96
N ASN A 62 4.73 9.11 -10.12
CA ASN A 62 4.01 8.03 -10.78
C ASN A 62 4.83 6.75 -10.56
N PHE A 63 4.42 5.94 -9.58
CA PHE A 63 5.15 4.72 -9.25
C PHE A 63 4.91 3.64 -10.31
N VAL A 64 5.93 2.83 -10.60
CA VAL A 64 5.71 1.60 -11.38
C VAL A 64 5.07 0.54 -10.47
N TYR A 65 5.62 0.36 -9.27
CA TYR A 65 5.09 -0.54 -8.25
C TYR A 65 4.87 0.19 -6.93
N ILE A 66 3.78 -0.15 -6.23
CA ILE A 66 3.64 0.05 -4.79
C ILE A 66 3.46 -1.32 -4.16
N VAL A 67 4.36 -1.67 -3.24
CA VAL A 67 4.34 -2.94 -2.51
C VAL A 67 4.03 -2.65 -1.05
N LEU A 68 2.98 -3.29 -0.54
CA LEU A 68 2.60 -3.24 0.86
C LEU A 68 2.99 -4.54 1.52
N ASP A 69 3.93 -4.47 2.44
CA ASP A 69 4.24 -5.59 3.33
C ASP A 69 3.29 -5.57 4.53
N GLU A 70 2.88 -6.74 5.01
CA GLU A 70 1.84 -6.91 6.02
C GLU A 70 0.51 -6.21 5.68
N GLY A 71 -0.11 -6.64 4.58
CA GLY A 71 -1.36 -6.10 4.03
C GLY A 71 -2.52 -5.92 5.02
N HIS A 72 -2.54 -6.69 6.11
CA HIS A 72 -3.53 -6.55 7.17
C HIS A 72 -3.57 -5.14 7.79
N VAL A 73 -2.49 -4.34 7.67
CA VAL A 73 -2.43 -2.95 8.12
C VAL A 73 -3.52 -2.07 7.46
N ILE A 74 -3.88 -2.34 6.20
CA ILE A 74 -4.87 -1.54 5.45
C ILE A 74 -6.28 -2.16 5.43
N LYS A 75 -6.54 -3.16 6.28
CA LYS A 75 -7.84 -3.87 6.31
C LYS A 75 -9.03 -2.96 6.60
N ASN A 76 -8.84 -1.92 7.41
CA ASN A 76 -9.88 -0.93 7.67
C ASN A 76 -9.86 0.18 6.61
N PRO A 77 -10.87 0.28 5.72
CA PRO A 77 -10.87 1.30 4.67
C PRO A 77 -11.06 2.73 5.19
N LYS A 78 -11.57 2.88 6.43
CA LYS A 78 -11.76 4.20 7.05
C LYS A 78 -10.50 4.76 7.69
N SER A 79 -9.46 3.93 7.87
CA SER A 79 -8.21 4.36 8.51
C SER A 79 -7.51 5.44 7.68
N SER A 80 -6.78 6.34 8.34
CA SER A 80 -5.99 7.37 7.65
C SER A 80 -4.98 6.71 6.70
N ILE A 81 -4.28 5.68 7.16
CA ILE A 81 -3.28 4.94 6.37
C ILE A 81 -3.90 4.39 5.07
N SER A 82 -5.04 3.69 5.15
CA SER A 82 -5.70 3.11 3.98
C SER A 82 -6.13 4.18 2.97
N LYS A 83 -6.73 5.28 3.46
CA LYS A 83 -7.16 6.39 2.60
C LYS A 83 -5.97 7.00 1.88
N GLN A 84 -4.92 7.34 2.62
CA GLN A 84 -3.72 7.99 2.10
C GLN A 84 -3.00 7.10 1.07
N LEU A 85 -2.82 5.81 1.35
CA LEU A 85 -2.19 4.86 0.42
C LEU A 85 -2.94 4.72 -0.91
N LYS A 86 -4.26 4.74 -0.87
CA LYS A 86 -5.11 4.63 -2.07
C LYS A 86 -4.99 5.86 -2.98
N THR A 87 -4.62 7.03 -2.45
CA THR A 87 -4.38 8.24 -3.26
C THR A 87 -3.12 8.20 -4.12
N LEU A 88 -2.16 7.33 -3.80
CA LEU A 88 -0.89 7.26 -4.54
C LEU A 88 -1.11 6.69 -5.94
N ARG A 89 -0.41 7.24 -6.94
CA ARG A 89 -0.50 6.78 -8.34
C ARG A 89 0.50 5.68 -8.61
N SER A 90 0.04 4.57 -9.17
CA SER A 90 0.91 3.46 -9.56
C SER A 90 0.36 2.66 -10.75
N LYS A 91 1.27 2.03 -11.52
CA LYS A 91 0.90 1.07 -12.58
C LYS A 91 0.53 -0.30 -12.00
N HIS A 92 1.28 -0.76 -11.01
CA HIS A 92 1.10 -2.06 -10.37
C HIS A 92 1.07 -1.90 -8.85
N ARG A 93 0.22 -2.70 -8.20
CA ARG A 93 0.05 -2.74 -6.76
C ARG A 93 0.14 -4.16 -6.26
N LEU A 94 0.91 -4.37 -5.22
CA LEU A 94 1.13 -5.68 -4.61
C LEU A 94 0.89 -5.59 -3.11
N ILE A 95 0.25 -6.61 -2.55
CA ILE A 95 0.11 -6.81 -1.11
C ILE A 95 0.78 -8.13 -0.77
N LEU A 96 1.66 -8.10 0.22
CA LEU A 96 2.25 -9.28 0.87
C LEU A 96 1.63 -9.40 2.26
N SER A 97 1.22 -10.59 2.66
CA SER A 97 0.79 -10.83 4.04
C SER A 97 0.97 -12.30 4.40
N GLY A 98 1.54 -12.54 5.58
CA GLY A 98 1.67 -13.89 6.14
C GLY A 98 0.41 -14.38 6.87
N THR A 99 -0.60 -13.50 7.06
CA THR A 99 -1.83 -13.87 7.77
C THR A 99 -2.96 -14.08 6.78
N PRO A 100 -3.73 -15.19 6.88
CA PRO A 100 -4.95 -15.34 6.10
C PRO A 100 -5.89 -14.18 6.45
N ILE A 101 -6.48 -13.56 5.42
CA ILE A 101 -7.34 -12.38 5.55
C ILE A 101 -8.45 -12.67 6.56
N GLN A 102 -8.37 -12.04 7.73
CA GLN A 102 -9.23 -12.37 8.87
C GLN A 102 -10.70 -11.99 8.63
N ASN A 103 -11.55 -13.01 8.44
CA ASN A 103 -12.98 -13.19 8.75
C ASN A 103 -14.03 -12.13 8.39
N ARG A 104 -13.70 -10.93 7.92
CA ARG A 104 -14.71 -9.93 7.52
C ARG A 104 -14.62 -9.64 6.04
N VAL A 105 -15.75 -9.83 5.37
CA VAL A 105 -15.95 -9.51 3.94
C VAL A 105 -15.55 -8.06 3.61
N LEU A 106 -15.68 -7.14 4.56
CA LEU A 106 -15.25 -5.75 4.39
C LEU A 106 -13.72 -5.57 4.39
N ASP A 107 -12.99 -6.40 5.14
CA ASP A 107 -11.53 -6.35 5.17
C ASP A 107 -10.98 -6.79 3.79
N LEU A 108 -11.58 -7.83 3.18
CA LEU A 108 -11.31 -8.23 1.79
C LEU A 108 -11.56 -7.07 0.81
N TRP A 109 -12.70 -6.40 0.93
CA TRP A 109 -13.01 -5.24 0.08
C TRP A 109 -11.94 -4.16 0.15
N SER A 110 -11.44 -3.84 1.36
CA SER A 110 -10.43 -2.81 1.52
C SER A 110 -9.12 -3.15 0.80
N LEU A 111 -8.72 -4.43 0.82
CA LEU A 111 -7.52 -4.93 0.14
C LEU A 111 -7.69 -4.89 -1.39
N PHE A 112 -8.83 -5.35 -1.91
CA PHE A 112 -9.12 -5.29 -3.34
C PHE A 112 -9.26 -3.87 -3.86
N ASP A 113 -9.85 -2.96 -3.08
CA ASP A 113 -9.93 -1.55 -3.44
C ASP A 113 -8.54 -0.88 -3.49
N PHE A 114 -7.55 -1.41 -2.76
CA PHE A 114 -6.16 -1.02 -2.98
C PHE A 114 -5.59 -1.67 -4.24
N LEU A 115 -5.70 -2.99 -4.42
CA LEU A 115 -5.08 -3.72 -5.54
C LEU A 115 -5.66 -3.30 -6.91
N MET A 116 -6.97 -3.17 -6.98
CA MET A 116 -7.76 -2.89 -8.18
C MET A 116 -8.86 -1.86 -7.85
N PRO A 117 -8.50 -0.56 -7.76
CA PRO A 117 -9.45 0.49 -7.40
C PRO A 117 -10.70 0.46 -8.28
N GLY A 118 -11.88 0.45 -7.66
CA GLY A 118 -13.18 0.42 -8.34
C GLY A 118 -13.69 -0.96 -8.78
N TYR A 119 -12.88 -2.02 -8.76
CA TYR A 119 -13.28 -3.36 -9.23
C TYR A 119 -14.50 -3.94 -8.50
N LEU A 120 -14.57 -3.77 -7.19
CA LEU A 120 -15.69 -4.24 -6.37
C LEU A 120 -16.79 -3.17 -6.15
N GLY A 121 -16.71 -2.05 -6.87
CA GLY A 121 -17.59 -0.90 -6.70
C GLY A 121 -17.39 -0.18 -5.36
N THR A 122 -18.35 0.68 -5.02
CA THR A 122 -18.27 1.47 -3.78
C THR A 122 -18.42 0.61 -2.53
N GLN A 123 -17.79 1.03 -1.42
CA GLN A 123 -17.92 0.36 -0.13
C GLN A 123 -19.38 0.13 0.26
N LYS A 124 -20.25 1.13 0.03
CA LYS A 124 -21.68 1.07 0.35
C LYS A 124 -22.38 -0.04 -0.45
N SER A 125 -22.16 -0.08 -1.77
CA SER A 125 -22.74 -1.10 -2.65
C SER A 125 -22.25 -2.51 -2.30
N PHE A 126 -20.95 -2.67 -2.07
CA PHE A 126 -20.36 -3.95 -1.71
C PHE A 126 -20.88 -4.45 -0.34
N ASN A 127 -20.98 -3.56 0.64
CA ASN A 127 -21.49 -3.90 1.96
C ASN A 127 -22.96 -4.35 1.93
N ALA A 128 -23.78 -3.72 1.08
CA ALA A 128 -25.17 -4.10 0.90
C ALA A 128 -25.30 -5.48 0.23
N ARG A 129 -24.46 -5.76 -0.77
CA ARG A 129 -24.54 -6.99 -1.59
C ARG A 129 -23.94 -8.23 -0.93
N PHE A 130 -22.86 -8.08 -0.15
CA PHE A 130 -22.11 -9.24 0.36
C PHE A 130 -22.02 -9.29 1.88
N SER A 131 -21.57 -8.20 2.50
CA SER A 131 -21.28 -8.18 3.95
C SER A 131 -22.55 -8.33 4.80
N ARG A 132 -23.62 -7.60 4.49
CA ARG A 132 -24.91 -7.72 5.22
C ARG A 132 -25.54 -9.10 5.09
N PRO A 133 -25.69 -9.70 3.89
CA PRO A 133 -26.20 -11.06 3.77
C PRO A 133 -25.40 -12.12 4.55
N VAL A 134 -24.06 -12.07 4.47
CA VAL A 134 -23.19 -13.02 5.20
C VAL A 134 -23.38 -12.91 6.72
N GLN A 135 -23.48 -11.68 7.23
CA GLN A 135 -23.74 -11.46 8.67
C GLN A 135 -25.11 -11.98 9.11
N MET A 136 -26.13 -11.85 8.26
CA MET A 136 -27.47 -12.36 8.55
C MET A 136 -27.50 -13.89 8.55
N ALA A 137 -26.89 -14.54 7.56
CA ALA A 137 -26.79 -16.00 7.49
C ALA A 137 -26.07 -16.57 8.73
N ALA A 138 -24.91 -16.01 9.09
CA ALA A 138 -24.16 -16.42 10.27
C ALA A 138 -24.92 -16.20 11.61
N LYS A 139 -25.89 -15.28 11.64
CA LYS A 139 -26.74 -15.05 12.82
C LYS A 139 -27.89 -16.06 12.92
N ILE A 140 -28.38 -16.55 11.78
CA ILE A 140 -29.42 -17.58 11.72
C ILE A 140 -28.86 -18.93 12.18
N GLU A 141 -27.67 -19.31 11.73
CA GLU A 141 -27.02 -20.59 12.12
C GLU A 141 -26.63 -20.67 13.62
N ARG A 142 -26.60 -19.54 14.32
CA ARG A 142 -26.24 -19.46 15.75
C ARG A 142 -27.46 -19.43 16.68
N LYS A 143 -28.67 -19.53 16.13
CA LYS A 143 -29.93 -19.66 16.88
C LYS A 143 -30.48 -21.06 16.71
#